data_AF-A0A7J3SAF9-F1
#
_entry.id   AF-A0A7J3SAF9-F1
#
_cell.length_a   1.000
_cell.length_b   1.000
_cell.length_c   1.000
_cell.angle_alpha   90.00
_cell.angle_beta   90.00
_cell.angle_gamma   90.00
#
_symmetry.space_group_name_H-M   'P 1'
#
loop_
_entity.id
_entity.type
_entity.pdbx_description
1 polymer ?
#
loop_
_entity_poly.entity_id
_entity_poly.type
_entity_poly.pdbx_seq_one_letter_code
_entity_poly.pdbx_strand_id
1 'polypeptide(L)'
;MKLTEGTCIYCGRPADGNICDKCLSERDVERLKKEVLFKVEGRVNLNEFKKFILISIARHNISNLEQHFNQRNLYPEISGRIWLNANSKSVVGSFEIHSGEIVDIVKADVVHQITYKSRSKHTVLKWKAIYKSEGIMSGVATTHALKNLYDAGIDIDKLKIECVKLNLT
;
A
#
# COMPACT_ATOMS: atom_id res chain seq x y z
N MET A 1 9.06 -15.73 -4.14
CA MET A 1 7.88 -16.61 -4.32
C MET A 1 7.62 -16.82 -5.82
N LYS A 2 7.50 -18.07 -6.32
CA LYS A 2 6.98 -18.35 -7.67
C LYS A 2 5.45 -18.24 -7.60
N LEU A 3 4.79 -17.66 -8.60
CA LEU A 3 3.34 -17.73 -8.74
C LEU A 3 2.95 -19.20 -8.85
N THR A 4 2.39 -19.77 -7.79
CA THR A 4 1.71 -21.06 -7.88
C THR A 4 0.38 -20.80 -8.58
N GLU A 5 0.17 -21.47 -9.71
CA GLU A 5 -1.15 -21.56 -10.33
C GLU A 5 -2.18 -21.87 -9.25
N GLY A 6 -3.30 -21.16 -9.28
CA GLY A 6 -4.37 -21.37 -8.32
C GLY A 6 -4.34 -20.52 -7.05
N THR A 7 -3.54 -19.43 -6.97
CA THR A 7 -3.52 -18.55 -5.78
C THR A 7 -3.82 -17.08 -6.11
N CYS A 8 -4.76 -16.48 -5.37
CA CYS A 8 -5.17 -15.09 -5.53
C CYS A 8 -4.02 -14.13 -5.20
N ILE A 9 -3.67 -13.25 -6.14
CA ILE A 9 -2.57 -12.28 -5.98
C ILE A 9 -2.78 -11.28 -4.83
N TYR A 10 -4.03 -11.04 -4.40
CA TYR A 10 -4.35 -10.05 -3.37
C TYR A 10 -4.47 -10.62 -1.96
N CYS A 11 -5.00 -11.83 -1.82
CA CYS A 11 -5.27 -12.42 -0.51
C CYS A 11 -4.57 -13.75 -0.25
N GLY A 12 -3.89 -14.32 -1.24
CA GLY A 12 -3.15 -15.59 -1.13
C GLY A 12 -4.02 -16.84 -1.01
N ARG A 13 -5.35 -16.70 -0.95
CA ARG A 13 -6.28 -17.85 -0.94
C ARG A 13 -6.31 -18.56 -2.29
N PRO A 14 -6.70 -19.84 -2.33
CA PRO A 14 -6.97 -20.55 -3.57
C PRO A 14 -7.91 -19.75 -4.48
N ALA A 15 -7.65 -19.78 -5.79
CA ALA A 15 -8.42 -19.07 -6.80
C ALA A 15 -8.37 -19.82 -8.13
N ASP A 16 -9.49 -19.91 -8.83
CA ASP A 16 -9.54 -20.43 -10.20
C ASP A 16 -9.10 -19.32 -11.17
N GLY A 17 -7.80 -19.00 -11.13
CA GLY A 17 -7.16 -17.90 -11.87
C GLY A 17 -6.30 -17.00 -10.97
N ASN A 18 -6.07 -15.76 -11.40
CA ASN A 18 -5.16 -14.84 -10.69
C ASN A 18 -5.82 -14.15 -9.48
N ILE A 19 -7.15 -14.01 -9.48
CA ILE A 19 -7.90 -13.27 -8.47
C ILE A 19 -9.14 -14.09 -8.11
N CYS A 20 -9.35 -14.38 -6.82
CA CYS A 20 -10.57 -15.05 -6.38
C CYS A 20 -11.78 -14.12 -6.42
N ASP A 21 -12.99 -14.69 -6.52
CA ASP A 21 -14.26 -13.97 -6.67
C ASP A 21 -14.47 -12.86 -5.63
N LYS A 22 -14.14 -13.15 -4.35
CA LYS A 22 -14.25 -12.13 -3.28
C LYS A 22 -13.33 -10.94 -3.53
N CYS A 23 -12.11 -11.15 -4.03
CA CYS A 23 -11.24 -10.03 -4.34
C CYS A 23 -11.68 -9.33 -5.65
N LEU A 24 -12.21 -10.07 -6.61
CA LEU A 24 -12.69 -9.50 -7.85
C LEU A 24 -13.91 -8.60 -7.62
N SER A 25 -14.87 -9.04 -6.80
CA SER A 25 -16.11 -8.30 -6.50
C SER A 25 -15.89 -6.98 -5.75
N GLU A 26 -14.76 -6.84 -5.06
CA GLU A 26 -14.41 -5.60 -4.38
C GLU A 26 -13.86 -4.53 -5.33
N ARG A 27 -13.57 -4.87 -6.60
CA ARG A 27 -12.83 -4.05 -7.57
C ARG A 27 -13.68 -3.73 -8.79
N ASP A 28 -13.39 -2.58 -9.38
CA ASP A 28 -13.87 -2.25 -10.71
C ASP A 28 -13.10 -3.10 -11.74
N VAL A 29 -13.80 -4.08 -12.32
CA VAL A 29 -13.25 -5.05 -13.28
C VAL A 29 -12.90 -4.39 -14.62
N GLU A 30 -13.72 -3.47 -15.11
CA GLU A 30 -13.51 -2.81 -16.40
C GLU A 30 -12.29 -1.90 -16.37
N ARG A 31 -12.06 -1.25 -15.24
CA ARG A 31 -10.81 -0.53 -15.01
C ARG A 31 -9.63 -1.50 -14.82
N LEU A 32 -9.80 -2.58 -14.07
CA LEU A 32 -8.75 -3.57 -13.81
C LEU A 32 -8.19 -4.18 -15.10
N LYS A 33 -9.04 -4.46 -16.09
CA LYS A 33 -8.65 -4.97 -17.42
C LYS A 33 -7.70 -4.05 -18.18
N LYS A 34 -7.70 -2.74 -17.87
CA LYS A 34 -6.87 -1.72 -18.51
C LYS A 34 -5.58 -1.42 -17.73
N GLU A 35 -5.42 -2.00 -16.55
CA GLU A 35 -4.28 -1.74 -15.66
C GLU A 35 -3.22 -2.83 -15.84
N VAL A 36 -1.95 -2.42 -15.85
CA VAL A 36 -0.83 -3.37 -15.71
C VAL A 36 -0.52 -3.52 -14.23
N LEU A 37 -0.62 -4.76 -13.75
CA LEU A 37 -0.35 -5.09 -12.35
C LEU A 37 1.02 -5.72 -12.20
N PHE A 38 1.66 -5.43 -11.07
CA PHE A 38 2.95 -5.97 -10.70
C PHE A 38 2.85 -6.58 -9.31
N LYS A 39 3.38 -7.79 -9.14
CA LYS A 39 3.75 -8.27 -7.81
C LYS A 39 5.08 -7.64 -7.44
N VAL A 40 5.11 -7.05 -6.25
CA VAL A 40 6.31 -6.40 -5.72
C VAL A 40 6.67 -7.02 -4.39
N GLU A 41 7.96 -7.21 -4.15
CA GLU A 41 8.51 -7.65 -2.88
C GLU A 41 9.93 -7.11 -2.69
N GLY A 42 10.26 -6.56 -1.54
CA GLY A 42 11.62 -6.12 -1.27
C GLY A 42 11.78 -5.45 0.09
N ARG A 43 13.04 -5.19 0.47
CA ARG A 43 13.36 -4.45 1.68
C ARG A 43 13.09 -2.97 1.44
N VAL A 44 12.34 -2.35 2.35
CA VAL A 44 11.95 -0.93 2.28
C VAL A 44 12.01 -0.35 3.69
N ASN A 45 12.54 0.87 3.84
CA ASN A 45 12.52 1.54 5.13
C ASN A 45 11.12 2.05 5.47
N LEU A 46 10.75 2.01 6.74
CA LEU A 46 9.45 2.47 7.25
C LEU A 46 9.14 3.91 6.83
N ASN A 47 10.13 4.80 6.84
CA ASN A 47 9.93 6.20 6.46
C ASN A 47 9.68 6.37 4.96
N GLU A 48 10.33 5.57 4.12
CA GLU A 48 10.09 5.55 2.67
C GLU A 48 8.67 5.02 2.38
N PHE A 49 8.27 3.93 3.05
CA PHE A 49 6.91 3.40 2.91
C PHE A 49 5.86 4.40 3.41
N LYS A 50 6.14 5.11 4.51
CA LYS A 50 5.29 6.20 5.01
C LYS A 50 5.17 7.32 3.98
N LYS A 51 6.29 7.76 3.38
CA LYS A 51 6.31 8.79 2.34
C LYS A 51 5.51 8.36 1.11
N PHE A 52 5.65 7.11 0.68
CA PHE A 52 4.84 6.51 -0.39
C PHE A 52 3.34 6.63 -0.11
N ILE A 53 2.90 6.34 1.12
CA ILE A 53 1.49 6.46 1.50
C ILE A 53 1.01 7.90 1.37
N LEU A 54 1.79 8.87 1.87
CA LEU A 54 1.44 10.29 1.82
C LEU A 54 1.31 10.80 0.38
N ILE A 55 2.30 10.49 -0.48
CA ILE A 55 2.25 10.79 -1.92
C ILE A 55 0.98 10.17 -2.55
N SER A 56 0.64 8.95 -2.14
CA SER A 56 -0.48 8.20 -2.70
C SER A 56 -1.86 8.70 -2.28
N ILE A 57 -1.99 9.40 -1.15
CA ILE A 57 -3.26 9.97 -0.69
C ILE A 57 -3.41 11.47 -1.00
N ALA A 58 -2.31 12.19 -1.25
CA ALA A 58 -2.34 13.64 -1.29
C ALA A 58 -1.56 14.27 -2.43
N ARG A 59 -1.94 13.90 -3.66
CA ARG A 59 -1.34 14.41 -4.90
C ARG A 59 -1.28 15.94 -5.01
N HIS A 60 -2.15 16.67 -4.33
CA HIS A 60 -2.30 18.13 -4.48
C HIS A 60 -1.89 18.93 -3.24
N ASN A 61 -1.51 18.29 -2.12
CA ASN A 61 -1.26 18.98 -0.83
C ASN A 61 -0.11 18.33 -0.02
N ILE A 62 0.94 17.87 -0.70
CA ILE A 62 2.08 17.18 -0.07
C ILE A 62 2.73 18.07 1.00
N SER A 63 2.91 19.37 0.74
CA SER A 63 3.58 20.32 1.62
C SER A 63 2.91 20.44 3.01
N ASN A 64 1.58 20.42 3.05
CA ASN A 64 0.82 20.49 4.30
C ASN A 64 0.93 19.18 5.09
N LEU A 65 1.03 18.04 4.40
CA LEU A 65 1.12 16.73 5.03
C LEU A 65 2.52 16.40 5.54
N GLU A 66 3.56 16.81 4.82
CA GLU A 66 4.93 16.65 5.30
C GLU A 66 5.10 17.34 6.66
N GLN A 67 4.52 18.52 6.87
CA GLN A 67 4.54 19.19 8.17
C GLN A 67 3.92 18.35 9.30
N HIS A 68 2.81 17.65 9.02
CA HIS A 68 2.15 16.78 10.00
C HIS A 68 2.90 15.46 10.24
N PHE A 69 3.62 14.93 9.25
CA PHE A 69 4.19 13.57 9.29
C PHE A 69 5.73 13.52 9.33
N ASN A 70 6.41 14.66 9.41
CA ASN A 70 7.85 14.76 9.65
C ASN A 70 8.26 14.18 11.02
N GLN A 71 7.33 14.10 11.97
CA GLN A 71 7.56 13.42 13.24
C GLN A 71 7.69 11.90 13.02
N ARG A 72 8.70 11.28 13.66
CA ARG A 72 9.05 9.86 13.45
C ARG A 72 7.95 8.86 13.81
N ASN A 73 6.99 9.24 14.65
CA ASN A 73 5.97 8.35 15.21
C ASN A 73 4.54 8.69 14.79
N LEU A 74 4.35 9.60 13.82
CA LEU A 74 3.04 9.91 13.25
C LEU A 74 2.84 9.19 11.91
N TYR A 75 1.66 8.62 11.73
CA TYR A 75 1.27 7.81 10.59
C TYR A 75 -0.17 8.12 10.16
N PRO A 76 -0.48 8.13 8.86
CA PRO A 76 -1.86 8.27 8.40
C PRO A 76 -2.61 6.94 8.53
N GLU A 77 -3.83 6.96 9.07
CA GLU A 77 -4.82 5.89 8.92
C GLU A 77 -6.04 6.41 8.14
N ILE A 78 -6.62 5.56 7.31
CA ILE A 78 -7.87 5.82 6.59
C ILE A 78 -8.71 4.55 6.67
N SER A 79 -9.92 4.64 7.22
CA SER A 79 -10.79 3.48 7.40
C SER A 79 -10.95 2.67 6.12
N GLY A 80 -10.74 1.35 6.22
CA GLY A 80 -10.83 0.40 5.11
C GLY A 80 -9.68 0.44 4.08
N ARG A 81 -8.77 1.42 4.15
CA ARG A 81 -7.71 1.62 3.16
C ARG A 81 -6.30 1.61 3.73
N ILE A 82 -6.06 2.30 4.83
CA ILE A 82 -4.73 2.40 5.44
C ILE A 82 -4.87 2.04 6.91
N TRP A 83 -4.16 0.99 7.31
CA TRP A 83 -4.19 0.52 8.69
C TRP A 83 -2.79 0.19 9.20
N LEU A 84 -2.58 0.51 10.46
CA LEU A 84 -1.36 0.37 11.21
C LEU A 84 -1.54 -0.67 12.32
N ASN A 85 -0.61 -1.61 12.40
CA ASN A 85 -0.45 -2.50 13.55
C ASN A 85 0.84 -2.10 14.28
N ALA A 86 0.70 -1.77 15.55
CA ALA A 86 1.75 -1.28 16.43
C ALA A 86 1.47 -1.72 17.88
N ASN A 87 2.45 -1.62 18.79
CA ASN A 87 2.26 -1.95 20.21
C ASN A 87 1.16 -1.11 20.85
N SER A 88 1.18 0.19 20.58
CA SER A 88 0.15 1.12 21.00
C SER A 88 -0.06 2.18 19.92
N LYS A 89 -1.29 2.69 19.83
CA LYS A 89 -1.64 3.78 18.93
C LYS A 89 -2.69 4.69 19.54
N SER A 90 -2.60 5.99 19.23
CA SER A 90 -3.62 6.98 19.58
C SER A 90 -3.83 7.96 18.42
N VAL A 91 -5.09 8.33 18.18
CA VAL A 91 -5.42 9.39 17.23
C VAL A 91 -5.14 10.72 17.91
N VAL A 92 -4.33 11.58 17.26
CA VAL A 92 -3.97 12.91 17.79
C VAL A 92 -4.63 14.05 17.01
N GLY A 93 -5.32 13.73 15.92
CA GLY A 93 -6.09 14.67 15.10
C GLY A 93 -6.54 13.99 13.81
N SER A 94 -7.40 14.67 13.06
CA SER A 94 -7.91 14.17 11.77
C SER A 94 -8.17 15.33 10.82
N PHE A 95 -8.12 15.07 9.52
CA PHE A 95 -8.49 16.05 8.49
C PHE A 95 -9.07 15.36 7.27
N GLU A 96 -9.83 16.09 6.47
CA GLU A 96 -10.41 15.60 5.22
C GLU A 96 -9.46 15.87 4.04
N ILE A 97 -9.28 14.89 3.16
CA ILE A 97 -8.59 15.05 1.88
C ILE A 97 -9.59 15.28 0.74
N HIS A 98 -9.11 15.77 -0.41
CA HIS A 98 -9.94 16.12 -1.58
C HIS A 98 -10.90 15.00 -2.06
N SER A 99 -10.60 13.74 -1.76
CA SER A 99 -11.49 12.62 -2.06
C SER A 99 -12.73 12.51 -1.15
N GLY A 100 -12.83 13.35 -0.11
CA GLY A 100 -13.83 13.28 0.96
C GLY A 100 -13.50 12.26 2.05
N GLU A 101 -12.31 11.65 2.01
CA GLU A 101 -11.88 10.67 3.01
C GLU A 101 -11.26 11.37 4.23
N ILE A 102 -11.59 10.90 5.42
CA ILE A 102 -10.96 11.34 6.66
C ILE A 102 -9.65 10.60 6.85
N VAL A 103 -8.58 11.36 7.07
CA VAL A 103 -7.26 10.87 7.42
C VAL A 103 -7.04 11.13 8.91
N ASP A 104 -6.90 10.05 9.67
CA ASP A 104 -6.52 10.12 11.07
C ASP A 104 -5.00 10.21 11.18
N ILE A 105 -4.53 11.19 11.95
CA ILE A 105 -3.12 11.33 12.34
C ILE A 105 -2.94 10.45 13.57
N VAL A 106 -2.28 9.31 13.37
CA VAL A 106 -2.08 8.31 14.42
C VAL A 106 -0.66 8.38 14.94
N LYS A 107 -0.52 8.62 16.24
CA LYS A 107 0.74 8.44 16.96
C LYS A 107 0.86 6.96 17.34
N ALA A 108 1.97 6.33 16.98
CA ALA A 108 2.18 4.91 17.25
C ALA A 108 3.57 4.60 17.81
N ASP A 109 3.62 3.64 18.73
CA ASP A 109 4.85 3.08 19.27
C ASP A 109 5.12 1.68 18.70
N VAL A 110 6.35 1.44 18.24
CA VAL A 110 6.83 0.21 17.59
C VAL A 110 5.85 -0.33 16.54
N VAL A 111 6.02 0.10 15.30
CA VAL A 111 5.19 -0.35 14.17
C VAL A 111 5.62 -1.75 13.70
N HIS A 112 4.68 -2.70 13.73
CA HIS A 112 4.88 -4.07 13.24
C HIS A 112 4.50 -4.23 11.79
N GLN A 113 3.43 -3.55 11.36
CA GLN A 113 2.93 -3.66 10.01
C GLN A 113 2.15 -2.41 9.61
N ILE A 114 2.31 -1.98 8.36
CA ILE A 114 1.41 -1.02 7.71
C ILE A 114 0.81 -1.71 6.50
N THR A 115 -0.48 -1.52 6.25
CA THR A 115 -1.03 -1.88 4.94
C THR A 115 -1.73 -0.70 4.30
N TYR A 116 -1.54 -0.61 2.99
CA TYR A 116 -2.13 0.37 2.11
C TYR A 116 -2.98 -0.34 1.05
N LYS A 117 -4.18 0.18 0.84
CA LYS A 117 -5.05 -0.11 -0.30
C LYS A 117 -5.36 1.19 -1.03
N SER A 118 -5.17 1.21 -2.35
CA SER A 118 -5.67 2.31 -3.18
C SER A 118 -7.20 2.37 -3.14
N ARG A 119 -7.77 3.52 -3.50
CA ARG A 119 -9.25 3.68 -3.56
C ARG A 119 -9.89 2.68 -4.53
N SER A 120 -9.23 2.40 -5.66
CA SER A 120 -9.65 1.37 -6.62
C SER A 120 -9.38 -0.06 -6.13
N LYS A 121 -8.61 -0.22 -5.05
CA LYS A 121 -8.13 -1.49 -4.49
C LYS A 121 -7.27 -2.33 -5.44
N HIS A 122 -6.88 -1.79 -6.60
CA HIS A 122 -5.97 -2.43 -7.55
C HIS A 122 -4.53 -2.46 -7.03
N THR A 123 -4.14 -1.50 -6.20
CA THR A 123 -2.90 -1.56 -5.43
C THR A 123 -3.22 -1.97 -4.00
N VAL A 124 -2.53 -3.00 -3.52
CA VAL A 124 -2.54 -3.43 -2.12
C VAL A 124 -1.11 -3.76 -1.72
N LEU A 125 -0.52 -2.94 -0.85
CA LEU A 125 0.87 -3.09 -0.39
C LEU A 125 0.89 -3.20 1.13
N LYS A 126 1.68 -4.15 1.63
CA LYS A 126 1.94 -4.36 3.04
C LYS A 126 3.40 -4.11 3.30
N TRP A 127 3.72 -3.37 4.34
CA TRP A 127 5.06 -3.31 4.92
C TRP A 127 5.03 -4.05 6.25
N LYS A 128 5.96 -4.96 6.49
CA LYS A 128 6.08 -5.72 7.74
C LYS A 128 7.48 -5.58 8.31
N ALA A 129 7.58 -5.23 9.59
CA ALA A 129 8.84 -5.02 10.27
C ALA A 129 9.69 -6.30 10.31
N ILE A 130 11.00 -6.13 10.13
CA ILE A 130 12.03 -7.12 10.43
C ILE A 130 12.82 -6.67 11.64
N TYR A 131 13.37 -5.45 11.58
CA TYR A 131 14.21 -4.89 12.64
C TYR A 131 14.20 -3.36 12.58
N LYS A 132 13.88 -2.70 13.71
CA LYS A 132 13.78 -1.24 13.80
C LYS A 132 12.91 -0.66 12.67
N SER A 133 13.47 0.21 11.83
CA SER A 133 12.78 0.82 10.68
C SER A 133 12.86 -0.02 9.41
N GLU A 134 13.53 -1.16 9.41
CA GLU A 134 13.65 -2.04 8.25
C GLU A 134 12.52 -3.06 8.21
N GLY A 135 11.93 -3.23 7.03
CA GLY A 135 10.87 -4.20 6.81
C GLY A 135 10.81 -4.71 5.38
N ILE A 136 9.97 -5.71 5.17
CA ILE A 136 9.63 -6.21 3.84
C ILE A 136 8.34 -5.54 3.39
N MET A 137 8.41 -4.83 2.27
CA MET A 137 7.24 -4.45 1.51
C MET A 137 6.86 -5.60 0.57
N SER A 138 5.59 -5.96 0.50
CA SER A 138 5.08 -6.91 -0.48
C SER A 138 3.63 -6.62 -0.88
N GLY A 139 3.25 -7.04 -2.08
CA GLY A 139 1.86 -6.99 -2.53
C GLY A 139 1.71 -6.78 -4.03
N VAL A 140 0.61 -6.14 -4.42
CA VAL A 140 0.26 -5.82 -5.81
C VAL A 140 0.29 -4.32 -6.01
N ALA A 141 0.97 -3.86 -7.04
CA ALA A 141 1.09 -2.47 -7.43
C ALA A 141 0.62 -2.27 -8.88
N THR A 142 -0.03 -1.14 -9.17
CA THR A 142 -0.18 -0.66 -10.54
C THR A 142 1.06 0.11 -10.98
N THR A 143 1.20 0.42 -12.27
CA THR A 143 2.27 1.31 -12.79
C THR A 143 2.33 2.63 -12.03
N HIS A 144 1.17 3.22 -11.70
CA HIS A 144 1.12 4.46 -10.93
C HIS A 144 1.66 4.26 -9.50
N ALA A 145 1.37 3.13 -8.86
CA ALA A 145 1.92 2.86 -7.53
C ALA A 145 3.44 2.65 -7.58
N LEU A 146 3.98 2.01 -8.61
CA LEU A 146 5.43 1.91 -8.82
C LEU A 146 6.09 3.29 -8.94
N LYS A 147 5.49 4.21 -9.72
CA LYS A 147 5.97 5.59 -9.79
C LYS A 147 5.97 6.26 -8.41
N ASN A 148 4.90 6.12 -7.65
CA ASN A 148 4.83 6.69 -6.30
C ASN A 148 5.88 6.10 -5.34
N LEU A 149 6.22 4.81 -5.48
CA LEU A 149 7.29 4.18 -4.70
C LEU A 149 8.64 4.82 -5.05
N TYR A 150 8.91 5.02 -6.34
CA TYR A 150 10.11 5.72 -6.80
C TYR A 150 10.17 7.16 -6.30
N ASP A 151 9.08 7.92 -6.41
CA ASP A 151 8.98 9.30 -5.91
C ASP A 151 9.16 9.38 -4.38
N ALA A 152 8.83 8.30 -3.66
CA ALA A 152 9.07 8.18 -2.22
C ALA A 152 10.54 7.90 -1.85
N GLY A 153 11.42 7.73 -2.85
CA GLY A 153 12.84 7.43 -2.66
C GLY A 153 13.15 5.93 -2.58
N ILE A 154 12.17 5.05 -2.85
CA ILE A 154 12.40 3.61 -2.82
C ILE A 154 13.16 3.22 -4.08
N ASP A 155 14.31 2.57 -3.87
CA ASP A 155 15.14 2.03 -4.93
C ASP A 155 14.45 0.81 -5.59
N ILE A 156 13.79 1.08 -6.72
CA ILE A 156 12.99 0.10 -7.47
C ILE A 156 13.86 -1.07 -7.96
N ASP A 157 15.14 -0.85 -8.24
CA ASP A 157 16.08 -1.88 -8.73
C ASP A 157 16.39 -2.92 -7.65
N LYS A 158 16.18 -2.58 -6.37
CA LYS A 158 16.32 -3.51 -5.24
C LYS A 158 15.03 -4.28 -4.94
N LEU A 159 13.94 -3.97 -5.63
CA LEU A 159 12.68 -4.69 -5.49
C LEU A 159 12.62 -5.85 -6.48
N LYS A 160 12.08 -6.97 -6.02
CA LYS A 160 11.62 -8.02 -6.91
C LYS A 160 10.27 -7.59 -7.50
N ILE A 161 10.24 -7.35 -8.81
CA ILE A 161 9.04 -6.90 -9.53
C ILE A 161 8.69 -7.89 -10.64
N GLU A 162 7.47 -8.42 -10.61
CA GLU A 162 6.97 -9.39 -11.59
C GLU A 162 5.65 -8.88 -12.18
N CYS A 163 5.58 -8.73 -13.51
CA CYS A 163 4.34 -8.38 -14.19
C CYS A 163 3.32 -9.53 -14.04
N VAL A 164 2.09 -9.17 -13.69
CA VAL A 164 0.97 -10.10 -13.54
C VAL A 164 0.13 -10.07 -14.80
N LYS A 165 0.18 -11.16 -15.58
CA LYS A 165 -0.70 -11.36 -16.73
C LYS A 165 -2.08 -11.76 -16.26
N LEU A 166 -3.01 -10.81 -16.22
CA LEU A 166 -4.41 -11.07 -15.85
C LEU A 166 -5.14 -11.80 -16.96
N ASN A 167 -5.68 -12.98 -16.65
CA ASN A 167 -6.67 -13.65 -17.49
C ASN A 167 -8.05 -13.29 -16.95
N LEU A 168 -8.57 -12.14 -17.36
CA LEU A 168 -9.93 -11.70 -17.07
C LEU A 168 -10.75 -11.86 -18.35
N THR A 169 -11.32 -13.04 -18.57
CA THR A 169 -12.35 -13.28 -19.60
C THR A 169 -13.61 -12.49 -19.28
#